data_AF-A0A814AXA8-F1
#
_entry.id   AF-A0A814AXA8-F1
#
_cell.length_a   1.000
_cell.length_b   1.000
_cell.length_c   1.000
_cell.angle_alpha   90.00
_cell.angle_beta   90.00
_cell.angle_gamma   90.00
#
_symmetry.space_group_name_H-M   'P 1'
#
loop_
_entity.id
_entity.type
_entity.pdbx_description
1 polymer ?
#
loop_
_entity_poly.entity_id
_entity_poly.type
_entity_poly.pdbx_seq_one_letter_code
_entity_poly.pdbx_strand_id
1 'polypeptide(L)'
;VSCAADRTQSVLNDLARRKSEFLDVNQGNKNEMSTILTRTPLSELIGYSSSLRSLASGQANFTMDLDGYDSTVSEQKQQLLQKSGQL
;
A
#
# COMPACT_ATOMS: atom_id res chain seq x y z
N VAL A 1 -4.58 -7.03 0.55
CA VAL A 1 -4.44 -6.88 2.02
C VAL A 1 -5.70 -7.38 2.69
N SER A 2 -5.60 -8.23 3.71
CA SER A 2 -6.72 -8.66 4.55
C SER A 2 -6.51 -8.18 5.99
N CYS A 3 -7.56 -7.62 6.60
CA CYS A 3 -7.51 -7.08 7.97
C CYS A 3 -8.90 -7.10 8.62
N ALA A 4 -8.99 -6.92 9.93
CA ALA A 4 -10.28 -6.83 10.63
C ALA A 4 -11.05 -5.56 10.24
N ALA A 5 -12.39 -5.64 10.24
CA ALA A 5 -13.27 -4.53 9.84
C ALA A 5 -13.01 -3.23 10.63
N ASP A 6 -12.68 -3.31 11.92
CA ASP A 6 -12.38 -2.15 12.78
C ASP A 6 -11.10 -1.39 12.38
N ARG A 7 -10.16 -2.07 11.71
CA ARG A 7 -8.86 -1.50 11.27
C ARG A 7 -8.84 -1.09 9.81
N THR A 8 -9.89 -1.41 9.06
CA THR A 8 -9.93 -1.21 7.62
C THR A 8 -9.72 0.25 7.24
N GLN A 9 -10.34 1.20 7.96
CA GLN A 9 -10.16 2.63 7.69
C GLN A 9 -8.72 3.10 7.86
N SER A 10 -8.02 2.62 8.88
CA SER A 10 -6.61 2.97 9.11
C SER A 10 -5.71 2.46 8.00
N VAL A 11 -5.97 1.24 7.51
CA VAL A 11 -5.22 0.63 6.40
C VAL A 11 -5.52 1.35 5.08
N LEU A 12 -6.78 1.69 4.82
CA LEU A 12 -7.16 2.49 3.64
C LEU A 12 -6.46 3.86 3.65
N ASN A 13 -6.41 4.54 4.79
CA ASN A 13 -5.74 5.83 4.91
C ASN A 13 -4.23 5.74 4.68
N ASP A 14 -3.58 4.67 5.12
CA ASP A 14 -2.16 4.44 4.87
C ASP A 14 -1.88 4.15 3.39
N LEU A 15 -2.69 3.30 2.75
CA LEU A 15 -2.60 3.01 1.32
C LEU A 15 -2.83 4.26 0.46
N ALA A 16 -3.76 5.13 0.85
CA ALA A 16 -3.98 6.41 0.18
C ALA A 16 -2.76 7.33 0.25
N ARG A 17 -2.05 7.37 1.38
CA ARG A 17 -0.79 8.13 1.53
C ARG A 17 0.33 7.59 0.66
N ARG A 18 0.35 6.28 0.41
CA ARG A 18 1.30 5.60 -0.47
C ARG A 18 0.98 5.72 -1.96
N LYS A 19 0.03 6.59 -2.33
CA LYS A 19 -0.41 6.80 -3.71
C LYS A 19 -0.90 5.49 -4.35
N SER A 20 -1.55 4.65 -3.55
CA SER A 20 -2.13 3.41 -4.05
C SER A 20 -3.39 3.72 -4.86
N GLU A 21 -3.54 3.04 -5.99
CA GLU A 21 -4.78 2.94 -6.74
C GLU A 21 -5.63 1.82 -6.14
N PHE A 22 -6.85 2.14 -5.69
CA PHE A 22 -7.77 1.15 -5.14
C PHE A 22 -8.52 0.44 -6.26
N LEU A 23 -8.32 -0.88 -6.38
CA LEU A 23 -8.98 -1.70 -7.39
C LEU A 23 -10.30 -2.28 -6.86
N ASP A 24 -10.28 -2.80 -5.64
CA ASP A 24 -11.45 -3.37 -4.98
C ASP A 24 -11.33 -3.25 -3.45
N VAL A 25 -12.46 -2.97 -2.79
CA VAL A 25 -12.54 -2.83 -1.33
C VAL A 25 -13.79 -3.55 -0.84
N ASN A 26 -13.60 -4.77 -0.36
CA ASN A 26 -14.66 -5.56 0.27
C ASN A 26 -14.57 -5.38 1.79
N GLN A 27 -15.45 -4.53 2.32
CA GLN A 27 -15.60 -4.36 3.76
C GLN A 27 -16.53 -5.43 4.33
N GLY A 28 -15.98 -6.29 5.17
CA GLY A 28 -16.77 -7.25 5.94
C GLY A 28 -17.61 -6.55 7.02
N ASN A 29 -18.66 -7.21 7.49
CA ASN A 29 -19.47 -6.71 8.60
C ASN A 29 -18.67 -6.72 9.92
N LYS A 30 -19.28 -6.20 11.00
CA LYS A 30 -18.70 -6.27 12.36
C LYS A 30 -18.31 -7.72 12.69
N ASN A 31 -17.02 -7.95 12.95
CA ASN A 31 -16.35 -9.25 13.21
C ASN A 31 -15.89 -10.05 11.98
N GLU A 32 -16.11 -9.57 10.75
CA GLU A 32 -15.58 -10.20 9.54
C GLU A 32 -14.26 -9.56 9.11
N MET A 33 -13.48 -10.31 8.31
CA MET A 33 -12.30 -9.78 7.65
C MET A 33 -12.71 -8.94 6.43
N SER A 34 -12.06 -7.79 6.29
CA SER A 34 -12.13 -6.96 5.09
C SER A 34 -10.94 -7.24 4.19
N THR A 35 -11.18 -7.21 2.89
CA THR A 35 -10.17 -7.42 1.85
C THR A 35 -10.05 -6.17 1.00
N ILE A 36 -8.82 -5.69 0.85
CA ILE A 36 -8.48 -4.50 0.07
C ILE A 36 -7.50 -4.95 -1.03
N LEU A 37 -7.87 -4.69 -2.28
CA LEU A 37 -7.02 -4.90 -3.46
C LEU A 37 -6.58 -3.54 -4.00
N THR A 38 -5.27 -3.33 -4.09
CA THR A 38 -4.70 -2.09 -4.61
C THR A 38 -3.52 -2.35 -5.53
N ARG A 39 -3.27 -1.41 -6.45
CA ARG A 39 -1.98 -1.23 -7.10
C ARG A 39 -1.24 -0.14 -6.34
N THR A 40 -0.01 -0.44 -5.91
CA THR A 40 0.81 0.53 -5.17
C THR A 40 2.20 0.55 -5.77
N PRO A 41 2.81 1.73 -5.99
CA PRO A 41 4.19 1.79 -6.42
C PRO A 41 5.10 1.02 -5.46
N LEU A 42 5.90 0.09 -5.97
CA LEU A 42 6.80 -0.74 -5.14
C LEU A 42 7.77 0.12 -4.31
N SER A 43 8.16 1.29 -4.81
CA SER A 43 9.00 2.26 -4.11
C SER A 43 8.39 2.75 -2.78
N GLU A 44 7.06 2.75 -2.67
CA GLU A 44 6.32 3.19 -1.48
C GLU A 44 6.03 2.04 -0.50
N LEU A 45 6.34 0.79 -0.87
CA LEU A 45 6.02 -0.41 -0.08
C LEU A 45 7.23 -0.97 0.70
N ILE A 46 8.39 -0.33 0.64
CA ILE A 46 9.57 -0.72 1.41
C ILE A 46 9.23 -0.64 2.91
N GLY A 47 9.36 -1.78 3.62
CA GLY A 47 9.03 -1.88 5.05
C GLY A 47 7.52 -1.94 5.36
N TYR A 48 6.66 -2.11 4.35
CA TYR A 48 5.21 -2.10 4.54
C TYR A 48 4.69 -3.17 5.50
N SER A 49 5.33 -4.35 5.57
CA SER A 49 4.95 -5.43 6.49
C SER A 49 4.93 -4.97 7.95
N SER A 50 5.96 -4.23 8.38
CA SER A 50 6.05 -3.68 9.74
C SER A 50 4.99 -2.60 9.97
N SER A 51 4.82 -1.67 9.02
CA SER A 51 3.80 -0.61 9.12
C SER A 51 2.38 -1.19 9.21
N LEU A 52 2.05 -2.16 8.34
CA LEU A 52 0.74 -2.82 8.32
C LEU A 52 0.50 -3.59 9.63
N ARG A 53 1.53 -4.26 10.16
CA ARG A 53 1.45 -4.96 11.46
C ARG A 53 1.07 -4.01 12.58
N SER A 54 1.69 -2.82 12.64
CA SER A 54 1.35 -1.80 13.63
C SER A 54 -0.08 -1.26 13.47
N LEU A 55 -0.51 -0.99 12.24
CA LEU A 55 -1.85 -0.45 11.95
C LEU A 55 -2.98 -1.42 12.29
N ALA A 56 -2.77 -2.70 12.04
CA ALA A 56 -3.76 -3.75 12.25
C ALA A 56 -3.57 -4.55 13.55
N SER A 57 -2.82 -3.99 14.52
CA SER A 57 -2.56 -4.64 15.82
C SER A 57 -2.04 -6.08 15.70
N GLY A 58 -1.26 -6.36 14.66
CA GLY A 58 -0.65 -7.67 14.42
C GLY A 58 -1.50 -8.69 13.66
N GLN A 59 -2.75 -8.37 13.31
CA GLN A 59 -3.72 -9.33 12.77
C GLN A 59 -4.01 -9.17 11.27
N ALA A 60 -3.29 -8.30 10.55
CA ALA A 60 -3.43 -8.19 9.09
C ALA A 60 -2.46 -9.11 8.35
N ASN A 61 -2.87 -9.50 7.15
CA ASN A 61 -2.02 -10.20 6.20
C ASN A 61 -2.03 -9.47 4.86
N PHE A 62 -0.96 -9.63 4.08
CA PHE A 62 -0.92 -9.09 2.72
C PHE A 62 -0.09 -9.99 1.82
N THR A 63 -0.41 -9.91 0.53
CA THR A 63 0.34 -10.52 -0.56
C THR A 63 0.65 -9.41 -1.55
N MET A 64 1.81 -9.51 -2.18
CA MET A 64 2.27 -8.54 -3.17
C MET A 64 2.82 -9.32 -4.35
N ASP A 65 2.24 -9.08 -5.52
CA ASP A 65 2.70 -9.63 -6.79
C ASP A 65 3.05 -8.48 -7.73
N LEU A 66 4.06 -8.69 -8.57
CA LEU A 66 4.46 -7.72 -9.57
C LEU A 66 3.44 -7.73 -10.71
N ASP A 67 2.73 -6.62 -10.88
CA ASP A 67 1.76 -6.44 -11.95
C ASP A 67 2.42 -5.84 -13.23
N GLY A 68 3.31 -4.84 -13.07
CA GLY A 68 4.02 -4.24 -14.19
C GLY A 68 4.89 -3.04 -13.81
N TYR A 69 5.47 -2.41 -14.83
CA TYR A 69 6.21 -1.15 -14.70
C TYR A 69 5.39 -0.02 -15.31
N ASP A 70 5.34 1.11 -14.60
CA ASP A 70 4.66 2.31 -15.07
C ASP A 70 5.63 3.50 -15.08
N SER A 71 5.34 4.46 -15.96
CA SER A 71 6.04 5.73 -16.03
C SER A 71 5.69 6.59 -14.81
N THR A 72 6.72 6.98 -14.05
CA THR A 72 6.53 7.91 -12.94
C THR A 72 6.25 9.32 -13.44
N VAL A 73 5.59 10.14 -12.60
CA VAL A 73 5.40 11.57 -12.85
C VAL A 73 6.75 12.28 -13.03
N SER A 74 6.79 13.24 -13.95
CA SER A 74 8.01 13.95 -14.38
C SER A 74 8.81 14.55 -13.23
N GLU A 75 8.14 15.02 -12.17
CA GLU A 75 8.78 15.57 -10.98
C GLU A 75 9.56 14.51 -10.18
N GLN A 76 8.97 13.33 -9.95
CA GLN A 76 9.67 12.22 -9.30
C GLN A 76 10.83 11.69 -10.16
N LYS A 77 10.65 11.67 -11.48
CA LYS A 77 11.71 11.29 -12.43
C LYS A 77 12.94 12.20 -12.29
N GLN A 78 12.75 13.52 -12.20
CA GLN A 78 13.86 14.46 -12.03
C GLN A 78 14.59 14.26 -10.71
N GLN A 79 13.85 14.07 -9.61
CA GLN A 79 14.46 13.80 -8.30
C GLN A 79 15.26 12.49 -8.29
N LEU A 80 14.75 11.44 -8.95
CA LEU A 80 15.46 10.17 -9.08
C LEU A 80 16.75 10.33 -9.91
N LEU A 81 16.70 11.04 -11.04
CA LEU A 81 17.87 11.31 -11.88
C LEU A 81 18.95 12.11 -11.14
N GLN A 82 18.56 13.09 -10.32
CA GLN A 82 19.50 13.85 -9.49
C GLN A 82 20.20 12.97 -8.45
N LYS A 83 19.46 12.06 -7.80
CA LYS A 83 20.04 11.10 -6.84
C LYS A 83 20.96 10.08 -7.50
N SER A 84 20.63 9.64 -8.71
CA SER A 84 21.45 8.68 -9.46
C SER A 84 22.72 9.30 -10.08
N GLY A 85 22.70 10.61 -10.39
CA GLY A 85 23.86 11.34 -10.93
C GLY A 85 24.85 11.85 -9.88
N GLN A 86 24.62 11.58 -8.59
CA GLN A 86 25.53 11.89 -7.48
C GLN A 86 26.48 10.73 -7.12
N LEU A 87 26.58 9.72 -7.98
CA LEU A 87 27.53 8.60 -7.87
C LEU A 87 28.76 8.84 -8.75
#